data_AF-A0A6I4MLH2-F1
#
_entry.id   AF-A0A6I4MLH2-F1
#
_cell.length_a   1.000
_cell.length_b   1.000
_cell.length_c   1.000
_cell.angle_alpha   90.00
_cell.angle_beta   90.00
_cell.angle_gamma   90.00
#
_symmetry.space_group_name_H-M   'P 1'
#
loop_
_entity.id
_entity.type
_entity.pdbx_description
1 polymer ?
#
loop_
_entity_poly.entity_id
_entity_poly.type
_entity_poly.pdbx_seq_one_letter_code
_entity_poly.pdbx_strand_id
1 'polypeptide(L)'
;MGTPSGGATVHCKDPPRSYPVTLSISHWNWLPDPPMRLVNAARITVRDEPSASWEPALRPGQESASLDEGAFFGFGIDSGTGCFLDAAAHERLGAMRDFDDALLIRAIERVSVAWSFGRGIRN
;
A
#
# COMPACT_ATOMS: atom_id res chain seq x y z
N MET A 1 7.39 23.31 -7.68
CA MET A 1 7.85 22.86 -6.34
C MET A 1 7.68 21.35 -6.33
N GLY A 2 8.76 20.60 -6.57
CA GLY A 2 8.68 19.16 -6.83
C GLY A 2 8.27 18.39 -5.59
N THR A 3 7.28 17.51 -5.71
CA THR A 3 6.96 16.52 -4.69
C THR A 3 8.16 15.58 -4.55
N PRO A 4 8.77 15.44 -3.36
CA PRO A 4 9.77 14.41 -3.15
C PRO A 4 9.06 13.06 -3.18
N SER A 5 9.22 12.30 -4.27
CA SER A 5 8.77 10.92 -4.34
C SER A 5 9.73 10.08 -3.50
N GLY A 6 9.36 9.80 -2.25
CA GLY A 6 10.00 8.73 -1.49
C GLY A 6 9.82 7.42 -2.25
N GLY A 7 10.91 6.83 -2.74
CA GLY A 7 10.90 5.54 -3.40
C GLY A 7 10.96 4.43 -2.37
N ALA A 8 9.96 3.55 -2.36
CA ALA A 8 10.01 2.28 -1.62
C ALA A 8 10.18 1.12 -2.63
N THR A 9 10.38 -0.11 -2.16
CA THR A 9 10.53 -1.29 -3.03
C THR A 9 9.78 -2.47 -2.44
N VAL A 10 9.07 -3.22 -3.29
CA VAL A 10 8.42 -4.49 -2.93
C VAL A 10 9.24 -5.64 -3.52
N HIS A 11 9.49 -6.67 -2.71
CA HIS A 11 10.18 -7.88 -3.12
C HIS A 11 9.17 -9.02 -3.32
N CYS A 12 9.17 -9.64 -4.51
CA CYS A 12 8.48 -10.91 -4.76
C CYS A 12 9.50 -12.05 -4.73
N LYS A 13 9.15 -13.18 -4.12
CA LYS A 13 10.09 -14.29 -3.86
C LYS A 13 10.36 -15.18 -5.09
N ASP A 14 9.43 -15.26 -6.06
CA ASP A 14 9.60 -16.19 -7.19
C ASP A 14 8.95 -15.71 -8.52
N PRO A 15 9.74 -15.49 -9.58
CA PRO A 15 11.19 -15.30 -9.53
C PRO A 15 11.53 -14.07 -8.65
N PRO A 16 12.68 -14.05 -7.96
CA PRO A 16 13.05 -12.94 -7.09
C PRO A 16 13.11 -11.64 -7.88
N ARG A 17 12.16 -10.75 -7.61
CA ARG A 17 12.03 -9.46 -8.32
C ARG A 17 11.77 -8.34 -7.32
N SER A 18 12.42 -7.21 -7.59
CA SER A 18 12.24 -5.98 -6.84
C SER A 18 11.53 -4.98 -7.74
N TYR A 19 10.41 -4.44 -7.27
CA TYR A 19 9.64 -3.46 -8.02
C TYR A 19 9.61 -2.12 -7.29
N PRO A 20 9.83 -1.00 -8.00
CA PRO A 20 9.75 0.32 -7.40
C PRO A 20 8.31 0.61 -6.95
N VAL A 21 8.22 1.24 -5.78
CA VAL A 21 6.97 1.74 -5.20
C VAL A 21 7.01 3.26 -5.20
N THR A 22 5.98 3.86 -5.79
CA THR A 22 5.71 5.30 -5.71
C THR A 22 4.62 5.55 -4.68
N LEU A 23 4.83 6.52 -3.79
CA LEU A 23 3.83 6.97 -2.83
C LEU A 23 3.26 8.32 -3.26
N SER A 24 1.94 8.47 -3.14
CA SER A 24 1.27 9.77 -3.18
C SER A 24 1.10 10.26 -1.75
N ILE A 25 1.70 11.40 -1.42
CA ILE A 25 1.76 11.91 -0.06
C ILE A 25 1.13 13.31 -0.02
N SER A 26 0.12 13.48 0.83
CA SER A 26 -0.42 14.80 1.19
C SER A 26 0.46 15.46 2.25
N HIS A 27 0.82 16.72 2.02
CA HIS A 27 1.49 17.56 3.00
C HIS A 27 0.53 18.66 3.49
N TRP A 28 0.22 18.65 4.78
CA TRP A 28 -0.57 19.72 5.41
C TRP A 28 0.32 20.56 6.31
N ASN A 29 0.78 21.68 5.74
CA ASN A 29 1.72 22.58 6.40
C ASN A 29 1.02 23.67 7.24
N TRP A 30 -0.32 23.63 7.34
CA TRP A 30 -1.13 24.57 8.13
C TRP A 30 -1.59 24.02 9.49
N LEU A 31 -1.18 22.79 9.85
CA LEU A 31 -1.40 22.18 11.16
C LEU A 31 -0.22 22.51 12.10
N PRO A 32 -0.41 22.43 13.45
CA PRO A 32 0.68 22.69 14.40
C PRO A 32 1.87 21.74 14.20
N ASP A 33 3.06 22.18 14.62
CA ASP A 33 4.33 21.45 14.51
C ASP A 33 4.30 20.13 15.29
N PRO A 34 4.58 18.96 14.67
CA PRO A 34 5.07 18.75 13.30
C PRO A 34 3.98 18.72 12.21
N PRO A 35 4.31 19.20 10.98
CA PRO A 35 3.39 19.17 9.85
C PRO A 35 2.95 17.76 9.52
N MET A 36 1.65 17.59 9.26
CA MET A 36 1.06 16.29 8.98
C MET A 36 1.39 15.83 7.57
N ARG A 37 1.85 14.59 7.45
CA ARG A 37 2.09 13.90 6.17
C ARG A 37 1.34 12.58 6.16
N LEU A 38 0.43 12.40 5.20
CA LEU A 38 -0.32 11.15 5.04
C LEU A 38 -0.06 10.54 3.66
N VAL A 39 0.12 9.23 3.61
CA VAL A 39 0.18 8.45 2.38
C VAL A 39 -1.26 8.18 1.93
N ASN A 40 -1.65 8.75 0.80
CA ASN A 40 -2.99 8.54 0.24
C ASN A 40 -3.06 7.29 -0.64
N ALA A 41 -1.94 6.96 -1.28
CA ALA A 41 -1.86 5.83 -2.19
C ALA A 41 -0.42 5.33 -2.33
N ALA A 42 -0.29 4.04 -2.62
CA ALA A 42 0.95 3.39 -3.01
C ALA A 42 0.76 2.67 -4.35
N ARG A 43 1.74 2.77 -5.24
CA ARG A 43 1.73 2.13 -6.57
C ARG A 43 3.01 1.34 -6.78
N ILE A 44 2.89 0.09 -7.23
CA ILE A 44 4.01 -0.71 -7.73
C ILE A 44 4.10 -0.52 -9.25
N THR A 45 5.29 -0.23 -9.77
CA THR A 45 5.53 -0.23 -11.22
C THR A 45 6.20 -1.54 -11.64
N VAL A 46 5.46 -2.39 -12.35
CA VAL A 46 5.98 -3.66 -12.88
C VAL A 46 6.76 -3.45 -14.18
N ARG A 47 6.29 -2.54 -15.03
CA ARG A 47 6.92 -2.12 -16.29
C ARG A 47 6.80 -0.61 -16.43
N ASP A 48 7.84 0.03 -16.94
CA ASP A 48 7.87 1.48 -17.19
C ASP A 48 7.36 1.81 -18.60
N GLU A 49 6.12 1.42 -18.87
CA GLU A 49 5.43 1.69 -20.13
C GLU A 49 3.96 2.02 -19.86
N PRO A 50 3.30 2.83 -20.71
CA PRO A 50 1.89 3.16 -20.53
C PRO A 50 0.99 1.91 -20.54
N SER A 51 0.07 1.82 -19.59
CA SER A 51 -0.96 0.77 -19.58
C SER A 51 -1.90 0.94 -20.78
N ALA A 52 -2.03 -0.10 -21.61
CA ALA A 52 -2.91 -0.08 -22.77
C ALA A 52 -4.40 -0.16 -22.39
N SER A 53 -4.72 -0.81 -21.28
CA SER A 53 -6.07 -0.94 -20.72
C SER A 53 -6.02 -1.12 -19.20
N TRP A 54 -7.16 -0.94 -18.55
CA TRP A 54 -7.34 -1.16 -17.12
C TRP A 54 -8.58 -2.01 -16.90
N GLU A 55 -8.44 -3.03 -16.05
CA GLU A 55 -9.54 -3.88 -15.62
C GLU A 55 -9.47 -4.11 -14.10
N PRO A 56 -10.60 -4.30 -13.40
CA PRO A 56 -10.58 -4.69 -12.00
C PRO A 56 -9.84 -6.01 -11.78
N ALA A 57 -9.04 -6.09 -10.73
CA ALA A 57 -8.40 -7.35 -10.34
C ALA A 57 -9.43 -8.25 -9.63
N LEU A 58 -9.85 -9.32 -10.31
CA LEU A 58 -10.83 -10.29 -9.81
C LEU A 58 -10.14 -11.53 -9.22
N ARG A 59 -10.73 -12.09 -8.16
CA ARG A 59 -10.39 -13.42 -7.63
C ARG A 59 -11.17 -14.51 -8.37
N PRO A 60 -10.75 -15.79 -8.29
CA PRO A 60 -11.54 -16.89 -8.82
C PRO A 60 -12.99 -16.85 -8.32
N GLY A 61 -13.94 -16.88 -9.26
CA GLY A 61 -15.38 -16.81 -8.99
C GLY A 61 -15.95 -15.40 -8.82
N GLN A 62 -15.14 -14.33 -8.92
CA GLN A 62 -15.65 -12.96 -9.00
C GLN A 62 -15.87 -12.57 -10.46
N GLU A 63 -17.03 -12.01 -10.75
CA GLU A 63 -17.45 -11.61 -12.09
C GLU A 63 -17.74 -10.11 -12.10
N SER A 64 -17.01 -9.32 -12.88
CA SER A 64 -17.22 -7.86 -12.93
C SER A 64 -18.62 -7.49 -13.45
N ALA A 65 -19.17 -8.32 -14.35
CA ALA A 65 -20.50 -8.12 -14.91
C ALA A 65 -21.64 -8.29 -13.91
N SER A 66 -21.38 -8.86 -12.72
CA SER A 66 -22.38 -8.98 -11.66
C SER A 66 -22.45 -7.75 -10.75
N LEU A 67 -21.59 -6.75 -10.95
CA LEU A 67 -21.54 -5.54 -10.15
C LEU A 67 -22.46 -4.47 -10.73
N ASP A 68 -23.13 -3.74 -9.84
CA ASP A 68 -23.82 -2.50 -10.20
C ASP A 68 -22.82 -1.43 -10.67
N GLU A 69 -23.34 -0.41 -11.37
CA GLU A 69 -22.52 0.72 -11.82
C GLU A 69 -21.83 1.41 -10.63
N GLY A 70 -20.50 1.53 -10.71
CA GLY A 70 -19.67 2.12 -9.65
C GLY A 70 -19.35 1.20 -8.47
N ALA A 71 -19.88 -0.03 -8.44
CA ALA A 71 -19.51 -1.03 -7.46
C ALA A 71 -18.18 -1.72 -7.83
N PHE A 72 -17.49 -2.24 -6.82
CA PHE A 72 -16.23 -2.98 -6.98
C PHE A 72 -16.09 -4.07 -5.92
N PHE A 73 -15.36 -5.13 -6.25
CA PHE A 73 -14.92 -6.11 -5.26
C PHE A 73 -13.74 -5.53 -4.47
N GLY A 74 -14.05 -5.03 -3.27
CA GLY A 74 -13.07 -4.42 -2.38
C GLY A 74 -12.99 -5.11 -1.01
N PHE A 75 -12.31 -4.44 -0.10
CA PHE A 75 -12.30 -4.74 1.32
C PHE A 75 -12.60 -3.45 2.09
N GLY A 76 -13.37 -3.55 3.17
CA GLY A 76 -13.60 -2.41 4.07
C GLY A 76 -12.31 -1.97 4.75
N ILE A 77 -12.14 -0.67 4.94
CA ILE A 77 -11.01 -0.08 5.67
C ILE A 77 -11.54 0.81 6.80
N ASP A 78 -11.79 0.22 7.97
CA ASP A 78 -12.28 0.98 9.13
C ASP A 78 -11.28 2.04 9.61
N SER A 79 -9.98 1.84 9.31
CA SER A 79 -8.89 2.77 9.62
C SER A 79 -8.46 3.66 8.43
N GLY A 80 -9.12 3.56 7.28
CA GLY A 80 -8.73 4.30 6.07
C GLY A 80 -7.35 3.92 5.51
N THR A 81 -6.74 2.81 5.97
CA THR A 81 -5.36 2.42 5.61
C THR A 81 -5.32 1.06 4.91
N GLY A 82 -4.53 0.96 3.84
CA GLY A 82 -4.22 -0.29 3.16
C GLY A 82 -2.72 -0.41 2.89
N CYS A 83 -2.22 -1.63 2.71
CA CYS A 83 -0.81 -1.89 2.38
C CYS A 83 -0.66 -3.05 1.41
N PHE A 84 0.47 -3.11 0.71
CA PHE A 84 0.89 -4.32 0.01
C PHE A 84 1.37 -5.35 1.03
N LEU A 85 0.97 -6.60 0.84
CA LEU A 85 1.31 -7.70 1.73
C LEU A 85 1.87 -8.88 0.94
N ASP A 86 2.86 -9.57 1.53
CA ASP A 86 3.29 -10.88 1.05
C ASP A 86 2.15 -11.89 1.23
N ALA A 87 1.76 -12.58 0.16
CA ALA A 87 0.70 -13.58 0.20
C ALA A 87 0.96 -14.67 1.26
N ALA A 88 2.22 -15.04 1.50
CA ALA A 88 2.60 -16.02 2.52
C ALA A 88 2.39 -15.51 3.97
N ALA A 89 2.31 -14.19 4.16
CA ALA A 89 2.03 -13.59 5.46
C ALA A 89 0.52 -13.53 5.78
N HIS A 90 -0.36 -13.84 4.82
CA HIS A 90 -1.80 -13.69 4.97
C HIS A 90 -2.36 -14.47 6.16
N GLU A 91 -2.05 -15.76 6.29
CA GLU A 91 -2.55 -16.61 7.38
C GLU A 91 -2.08 -16.10 8.75
N ARG A 92 -0.84 -15.64 8.83
CA ARG A 92 -0.26 -15.15 10.09
C ARG A 92 -0.86 -13.83 10.53
N LEU A 93 -1.24 -12.96 9.59
CA LEU A 93 -1.98 -11.73 9.88
C LEU A 93 -3.45 -12.00 10.22
N GLY A 94 -4.07 -12.99 9.57
CA GLY A 94 -5.41 -13.45 9.93
C GLY A 94 -5.48 -13.89 11.38
N ALA A 95 -4.51 -14.70 11.83
CA ALA A 95 -4.41 -15.11 13.21
C ALA A 95 -4.29 -13.91 14.19
N MET A 96 -3.52 -12.87 13.85
CA MET A 96 -3.37 -11.68 14.70
C MET A 96 -4.66 -10.87 14.83
N ARG A 97 -5.44 -10.75 13.75
CA ARG A 97 -6.74 -10.06 13.76
C ARG A 97 -7.72 -10.70 14.73
N ASP A 98 -7.74 -12.02 14.76
CA ASP A 98 -8.67 -12.77 15.61
C ASP A 98 -8.33 -12.64 17.12
N PHE A 99 -7.13 -12.14 17.46
CA PHE A 99 -6.73 -11.85 18.84
C PHE A 99 -7.00 -10.40 19.27
N ASP A 100 -6.65 -9.40 18.43
CA ASP A 100 -6.82 -7.96 18.74
C ASP A 100 -6.58 -7.08 17.49
N ASP A 101 -7.62 -6.34 17.07
CA ASP A 101 -7.54 -5.37 15.97
C ASP A 101 -6.52 -4.26 16.24
N ALA A 102 -6.31 -3.85 17.50
CA ALA A 102 -5.33 -2.85 17.85
C ALA A 102 -3.89 -3.37 17.65
N LEU A 103 -3.63 -4.66 17.89
CA LEU A 103 -2.34 -5.27 17.58
C LEU A 103 -2.07 -5.34 16.08
N LEU A 104 -3.09 -5.65 15.29
CA LEU A 104 -3.00 -5.65 13.82
C LEU A 104 -2.69 -4.25 13.29
N ILE A 105 -3.43 -3.23 13.74
CA ILE A 105 -3.20 -1.83 13.37
C ILE A 105 -1.78 -1.41 13.77
N ARG A 106 -1.34 -1.73 15.00
CA ARG A 106 0.03 -1.43 15.46
C ARG A 106 1.10 -2.15 14.63
N ALA A 107 0.85 -3.37 14.18
CA ALA A 107 1.77 -4.10 13.30
C ALA A 107 1.87 -3.44 11.93
N ILE A 108 0.74 -3.03 11.33
CA ILE A 108 0.68 -2.31 10.06
C ILE A 108 1.33 -0.93 10.19
N GLU A 109 1.07 -0.21 11.27
CA GLU A 109 1.72 1.07 11.58
C GLU A 109 3.22 0.90 11.75
N ARG A 110 3.68 -0.15 12.45
CA ARG A 110 5.12 -0.45 12.61
C ARG A 110 5.81 -0.79 11.29
N VAL A 111 5.15 -1.49 10.38
CA VAL A 111 5.66 -1.72 9.03
C VAL A 111 5.66 -0.40 8.23
N SER A 112 4.67 0.47 8.44
CA SER A 112 4.58 1.79 7.82
C SER A 112 5.63 2.78 8.36
N VAL A 113 6.00 2.71 9.65
CA VAL A 113 7.01 3.58 10.28
C VAL A 113 8.43 3.01 10.24
N ALA A 114 8.61 1.71 9.99
CA ALA A 114 9.93 1.10 9.79
C ALA A 114 10.66 1.61 8.52
N TRP A 115 9.99 2.41 7.68
CA TRP A 115 10.59 3.11 6.53
C TRP A 115 11.15 4.49 6.86
N SER A 116 11.35 4.81 8.15
CA SER A 116 12.07 6.03 8.56
C SER A 116 13.47 5.70 9.06
N PHE A 117 14.46 6.10 8.27
CA PHE A 117 15.91 6.18 8.53
C PHE A 117 16.72 4.88 8.52
N GLY A 118 17.32 4.58 7.36
CA GLY A 118 18.37 3.57 7.22
C GLY A 118 19.13 3.64 5.89
N ARG A 119 20.17 4.48 5.84
CA ARG A 119 21.24 4.63 4.80
C ARG A 119 20.93 5.47 3.54
N GLY A 120 21.43 6.71 3.60
CA GLY A 120 22.37 7.24 2.61
C GLY A 120 21.81 7.73 1.27
N ILE A 121 21.18 8.90 1.27
CA ILE A 121 21.03 9.71 0.05
C ILE A 121 22.25 10.65 -0.05
N ARG A 122 23.20 10.30 -0.92
CA ARG A 122 23.94 11.28 -1.74
C ARG A 122 23.09 11.41 -3.02
N ASN A 123 22.81 12.57 -3.60
CA ASN A 123 23.59 13.78 -3.79
C ASN A 123 22.66 14.98 -3.72
#